data_AF-A0A9K3JMP8-F1
#
_entry.id   AF-A0A9K3JMP8-F1
#
_cell.length_a   1.000
_cell.length_b   1.000
_cell.length_c   1.000
_cell.angle_alpha   90.00
_cell.angle_beta   90.00
_cell.angle_gamma   90.00
#
_symmetry.space_group_name_H-M   'P 1'
#
loop_
_entity.id
_entity.type
_entity.pdbx_description
1 polymer ?
#
loop_
_entity_poly.entity_id
_entity_poly.type
_entity_poly.pdbx_seq_one_letter_code
_entity_poly.pdbx_strand_id
1 'polypeptide(L)'
;MLYSLEGMKDLEWDKLLKLQSKNGSFLSSPAATAFAFMQTKDQKCLAYLTNLVAKFKGGVPNAYPVDMYERIWIVDRLQRLGIARYFSSEIKDCLTYIYRYIIKLELKLENYIKGKITKMSPSCVHGRTHPVWEASGSKVEESMNEVVTCVQQSQKGSSCVSGLFRSVH
;
A
#
# COMPACT_ATOMS: atom_id res chain seq x y z
N MET A 1 5.40 11.16 9.69
CA MET A 1 6.34 10.94 10.82
C MET A 1 6.34 9.50 11.39
N LEU A 2 5.34 8.64 11.13
CA LEU A 2 5.30 7.26 11.69
C LEU A 2 6.49 6.35 11.35
N TYR A 3 7.27 6.65 10.31
CA TYR A 3 8.42 5.83 9.88
C TYR A 3 9.65 5.96 10.79
N SER A 4 9.71 7.03 11.60
CA SER A 4 10.90 7.39 12.40
C SER A 4 10.52 7.78 13.84
N LEU A 5 9.61 7.02 14.45
CA LEU A 5 9.13 7.29 15.82
C LEU A 5 10.26 7.26 16.86
N GLU A 6 11.32 6.49 16.62
CA GLU A 6 12.50 6.40 17.47
C GLU A 6 13.26 7.73 17.64
N GLY A 7 13.05 8.69 16.72
CA GLY A 7 13.65 10.02 16.78
C GLY A 7 12.79 11.08 17.49
N MET A 8 11.65 10.69 18.10
CA MET A 8 10.66 11.63 18.63
C MET A 8 10.48 11.46 20.14
N LYS A 9 10.10 12.55 20.82
CA LYS A 9 9.78 12.59 22.25
C LYS A 9 8.30 12.84 22.47
N ASP A 10 7.83 12.57 23.69
CA ASP A 10 6.47 12.90 24.18
C ASP A 10 5.34 12.37 23.28
N LEU A 11 5.47 11.11 22.86
CA LEU A 11 4.51 10.45 21.98
C LEU A 11 3.29 9.91 22.73
N GLU A 12 2.10 10.14 22.18
CA GLU A 12 0.83 9.62 22.70
C GLU A 12 0.53 8.21 22.15
N TRP A 13 1.07 7.17 22.81
CA TRP A 13 1.00 5.78 22.36
C TRP A 13 -0.43 5.24 22.14
N ASP A 14 -1.39 5.62 22.98
CA ASP A 14 -2.80 5.21 22.84
C ASP A 14 -3.43 5.66 21.52
N LYS A 15 -2.98 6.79 20.97
CA LYS A 15 -3.42 7.28 19.67
C LYS A 15 -2.62 6.62 18.55
N LEU A 16 -1.31 6.47 18.73
CA LEU A 16 -0.42 5.89 17.71
C LEU A 16 -0.72 4.43 17.42
N LEU A 17 -1.03 3.61 18.43
CA LEU A 17 -1.36 2.19 18.23
C LEU A 17 -2.61 2.00 17.35
N LYS A 18 -3.50 2.98 17.26
CA LYS A 18 -4.65 2.96 16.34
C LYS A 18 -4.24 3.11 14.86
N LEU A 19 -3.04 3.62 14.61
CA LEU A 19 -2.44 3.80 13.28
C LEU A 19 -1.52 2.64 12.89
N GLN A 20 -1.35 1.65 13.76
CA GLN A 20 -0.51 0.48 13.50
C GLN A 20 -1.02 -0.29 12.26
N SER A 21 -0.08 -0.76 11.44
CA SER A 21 -0.41 -1.58 10.27
C SER A 21 -0.94 -2.95 10.70
N LYS A 22 -1.73 -3.60 9.82
CA LYS A 22 -2.32 -4.91 10.13
C LYS A 22 -1.30 -6.00 10.45
N ASN A 23 -0.10 -5.90 9.91
CA ASN A 23 1.01 -6.83 10.17
C ASN A 23 1.77 -6.52 11.48
N GLY A 24 1.35 -5.50 12.23
CA GLY A 24 1.97 -5.09 13.50
C GLY A 24 3.04 -4.01 13.38
N SER A 25 3.40 -3.57 12.16
CA SER A 25 4.44 -2.56 11.99
C SER A 25 3.93 -1.13 12.06
N PHE A 26 4.85 -0.21 12.37
CA PHE A 26 4.69 1.22 12.11
C PHE A 26 5.32 1.57 10.76
N LEU A 27 4.45 1.78 9.76
CA LEU A 27 4.81 2.15 8.39
C LEU A 27 5.95 1.32 7.78
N SER A 28 5.97 0.01 8.03
CA SER A 28 7.02 -0.92 7.55
C SER A 28 8.44 -0.66 8.10
N SER A 29 8.63 0.24 9.08
CA SER A 29 9.93 0.53 9.71
C SER A 29 10.19 -0.41 10.89
N PRO A 30 11.22 -1.27 10.86
CA PRO A 30 11.58 -2.11 12.01
C PRO A 30 12.08 -1.29 13.20
N ALA A 31 12.83 -0.20 12.95
CA ALA A 31 13.33 0.67 14.02
C ALA A 31 12.17 1.35 14.79
N ALA A 32 11.24 1.99 14.08
CA ALA A 32 10.07 2.61 14.70
C ALA A 32 9.19 1.58 15.42
N THR A 33 9.06 0.38 14.86
CA THR A 33 8.28 -0.71 15.47
C THR A 33 8.95 -1.29 16.72
N ALA A 34 10.28 -1.42 16.73
CA ALA A 34 11.05 -1.81 17.90
C ALA A 34 10.93 -0.78 19.02
N PHE A 35 11.04 0.50 18.68
CA PHE A 35 10.83 1.58 19.64
C PHE A 35 9.40 1.55 20.21
N ALA A 36 8.38 1.39 19.37
CA ALA A 36 7.00 1.24 19.81
C ALA A 36 6.82 0.03 20.75
N PHE A 37 7.43 -1.11 20.44
CA PHE A 37 7.40 -2.29 21.32
C PHE A 37 8.06 -2.01 22.68
N MET A 38 9.21 -1.32 22.70
CA MET A 38 9.91 -1.01 23.95
C MET A 38 9.03 -0.21 24.91
N GLN A 39 8.25 0.74 24.38
CA GLN A 39 7.37 1.62 25.15
C GLN A 39 6.03 0.99 25.54
N THR A 40 5.45 0.16 24.66
CA THR A 40 4.06 -0.30 24.80
C THR A 40 3.91 -1.78 25.15
N LYS A 41 4.96 -2.58 24.92
CA LYS A 41 4.91 -4.06 24.97
C LYS A 41 3.84 -4.68 24.08
N ASP A 42 3.41 -3.98 23.04
CA ASP A 42 2.42 -4.45 22.09
C ASP A 42 2.87 -5.74 21.38
N GLN A 43 2.03 -6.77 21.46
CA GLN A 43 2.35 -8.10 20.96
C GLN A 43 2.38 -8.18 19.43
N LYS A 44 1.67 -7.29 18.72
CA LYS A 44 1.72 -7.25 17.25
C LYS A 44 3.05 -6.67 16.78
N CYS A 45 3.58 -5.65 17.46
CA CYS A 45 4.94 -5.16 17.22
C CYS A 45 5.96 -6.29 17.39
N LEU A 46 5.86 -7.06 18.50
CA LEU A 46 6.76 -8.18 18.74
C LEU A 46 6.63 -9.26 17.66
N ALA A 47 5.41 -9.64 17.29
CA ALA A 47 5.17 -10.63 16.24
C ALA A 47 5.78 -10.19 14.90
N TYR A 48 5.65 -8.92 14.54
CA TYR A 48 6.30 -8.36 13.36
C TYR A 48 7.83 -8.50 13.44
N LEU A 49 8.45 -8.04 14.52
CA LEU A 49 9.92 -8.06 14.69
C LEU A 49 10.48 -9.47 14.71
N THR A 50 9.84 -10.40 15.44
CA THR A 50 10.24 -11.81 15.49
C THR A 50 10.21 -12.45 14.11
N ASN A 51 9.16 -12.18 13.32
CA ASN A 51 9.07 -12.67 11.94
C ASN A 51 10.20 -12.12 11.06
N LEU A 52 10.58 -10.85 11.23
CA LEU A 52 11.69 -10.24 10.50
C LEU A 52 13.03 -10.87 10.89
N VAL A 53 13.33 -10.96 12.19
CA VAL A 53 14.57 -11.56 12.70
C VAL A 53 14.71 -13.01 12.24
N ALA A 54 13.63 -13.79 12.29
CA ALA A 54 13.61 -15.16 11.78
C ALA A 54 13.87 -15.20 10.26
N LYS A 55 13.22 -14.32 9.49
CA LYS A 55 13.38 -14.26 8.03
C LYS A 55 14.80 -13.86 7.60
N PHE A 56 15.41 -12.92 8.30
CA PHE A 56 16.71 -12.32 7.96
C PHE A 56 17.86 -12.85 8.82
N LYS A 57 17.63 -13.93 9.57
CA LYS A 57 18.65 -14.65 10.36
C LYS A 57 19.42 -13.76 11.33
N GLY A 58 18.71 -12.89 12.06
CA GLY A 58 19.28 -11.99 13.05
C GLY A 58 19.13 -10.52 12.68
N GLY A 59 19.70 -10.11 11.54
CA GLY A 59 19.60 -8.73 11.05
C GLY A 59 18.19 -8.35 10.61
N VAL A 60 17.94 -7.06 10.36
CA VAL A 60 16.69 -6.57 9.75
C VAL A 60 16.98 -5.43 8.76
N PRO A 61 16.21 -5.29 7.68
CA PRO A 61 16.32 -4.14 6.77
C PRO A 61 15.77 -2.85 7.41
N ASN A 62 15.93 -1.71 6.74
CA ASN A 62 15.29 -0.46 7.19
C ASN A 62 13.78 -0.42 6.92
N ALA A 63 13.27 -1.18 5.95
CA ALA A 63 11.87 -1.24 5.57
C ALA A 63 11.46 -2.67 5.20
N TYR A 64 10.28 -3.12 5.66
CA TYR A 64 9.70 -4.40 5.26
C TYR A 64 8.18 -4.48 5.51
N PRO A 65 7.39 -5.14 4.63
CA PRO A 65 7.77 -5.65 3.32
C PRO A 65 7.93 -4.52 2.29
N VAL A 66 8.69 -4.82 1.23
CA VAL A 66 8.89 -3.93 0.05
C VAL A 66 8.52 -4.66 -1.26
N ASP A 67 7.76 -5.74 -1.15
CA ASP A 67 7.37 -6.67 -2.21
C ASP A 67 6.68 -6.01 -3.41
N MET A 68 5.79 -5.04 -3.17
CA MET A 68 5.19 -4.28 -4.28
C MET A 68 6.21 -3.40 -5.00
N TYR A 69 7.02 -2.66 -4.22
CA TYR A 69 8.03 -1.76 -4.77
C TYR A 69 9.05 -2.54 -5.60
N GLU A 70 9.58 -3.64 -5.06
CA GLU A 70 10.54 -4.52 -5.74
C GLU A 70 9.98 -5.03 -7.08
N ARG A 71 8.75 -5.55 -7.09
CA ARG A 71 8.13 -6.08 -8.31
C ARG A 71 7.89 -5.01 -9.37
N ILE A 72 7.37 -3.85 -8.97
CA ILE A 72 7.16 -2.71 -9.88
C ILE A 72 8.50 -2.28 -10.49
N TRP A 73 9.54 -2.15 -9.66
CA TRP A 73 10.86 -1.73 -10.11
C TRP A 73 11.53 -2.73 -11.03
N ILE A 74 11.43 -4.03 -10.75
CA ILE A 74 11.97 -5.08 -11.63
C ILE A 74 11.31 -4.96 -13.01
N VAL A 75 9.98 -4.85 -13.07
CA VAL A 75 9.26 -4.69 -14.34
C VAL A 75 9.71 -3.43 -15.09
N ASP A 76 9.75 -2.27 -14.43
CA ASP A 76 10.21 -1.00 -15.04
C ASP A 76 11.63 -1.13 -15.60
N ARG A 77 12.54 -1.76 -14.86
CA ARG A 77 13.93 -1.90 -15.28
C ARG A 77 14.10 -2.86 -16.45
N LEU A 78 13.39 -3.98 -16.45
CA LEU A 78 13.39 -4.91 -17.58
C LEU A 78 12.84 -4.26 -18.86
N GLN A 79 11.79 -3.45 -18.73
CA GLN A 79 11.20 -2.72 -19.85
C GLN A 79 12.16 -1.64 -20.38
N ARG A 80 12.71 -0.79 -19.50
CA ARG A 80 13.59 0.33 -19.89
C ARG A 80 14.94 -0.11 -20.43
N LEU A 81 15.45 -1.25 -20.00
CA LEU A 81 16.64 -1.87 -20.59
C LEU A 81 16.36 -2.56 -21.92
N GLY A 82 15.10 -2.66 -22.35
CA GLY A 82 14.71 -3.29 -23.60
C GLY A 82 14.94 -4.80 -23.60
N ILE A 83 14.93 -5.46 -22.44
CA ILE A 83 15.14 -6.92 -22.29
C ILE A 83 13.90 -7.66 -21.77
N ALA A 84 12.80 -6.96 -21.50
CA ALA A 84 11.55 -7.52 -20.98
C ALA A 84 11.02 -8.74 -21.75
N ARG A 85 11.23 -8.80 -23.08
CA ARG A 85 10.78 -9.92 -23.93
C ARG A 85 11.25 -11.30 -23.45
N TYR A 86 12.42 -11.37 -22.83
CA TYR A 86 12.97 -12.63 -22.31
C TYR A 86 12.34 -13.08 -20.98
N PHE A 87 11.58 -12.20 -20.31
CA PHE A 87 11.02 -12.41 -18.97
C PHE A 87 9.50 -12.26 -18.96
N SER A 88 8.85 -12.59 -20.08
CA SER A 88 7.43 -12.27 -20.28
C SER A 88 6.52 -12.99 -19.26
N SER A 89 6.88 -14.22 -18.86
CA SER A 89 6.12 -14.97 -17.85
C SER A 89 6.29 -14.36 -16.45
N GLU A 90 7.53 -14.04 -16.06
CA GLU A 90 7.87 -13.48 -14.76
C GLU A 90 7.30 -12.08 -14.57
N ILE A 91 7.30 -11.27 -15.64
CA ILE A 91 6.66 -9.95 -15.67
C ILE A 91 5.15 -10.11 -15.47
N LYS A 92 4.51 -11.07 -16.16
CA LYS A 92 3.07 -11.35 -15.98
C LYS A 92 2.75 -11.76 -14.54
N ASP A 93 3.59 -12.57 -13.90
CA ASP A 93 3.41 -12.96 -12.51
C ASP A 93 3.55 -11.78 -11.55
N CYS A 94 4.55 -10.91 -11.78
CA CYS A 94 4.71 -9.68 -11.00
C CYS A 94 3.50 -8.75 -11.13
N LEU A 95 3.03 -8.52 -12.35
CA LEU A 95 1.86 -7.68 -12.62
C LEU A 95 0.58 -8.27 -12.02
N THR A 96 0.41 -9.60 -12.10
CA THR A 96 -0.71 -10.30 -11.46
C THR A 96 -0.70 -10.11 -9.94
N TYR A 97 0.48 -10.18 -9.30
CA TYR A 97 0.63 -9.92 -7.88
C TYR A 97 0.25 -8.48 -7.50
N ILE A 98 0.78 -7.51 -8.25
CA ILE A 98 0.52 -6.07 -8.06
C ILE A 98 -0.99 -5.80 -8.18
N TYR A 99 -1.63 -6.32 -9.23
CA TYR A 99 -3.04 -6.12 -9.50
C TYR A 99 -3.94 -6.70 -8.41
N ARG A 100 -3.65 -7.92 -7.93
CA ARG A 100 -4.37 -8.52 -6.80
C ARG A 100 -4.33 -7.63 -5.56
N TYR A 101 -3.21 -6.97 -5.29
CA TYR A 101 -3.09 -6.06 -4.16
C TYR A 101 -3.89 -4.77 -4.36
N ILE A 102 -3.84 -4.18 -5.56
CA ILE A 102 -4.60 -2.96 -5.92
C ILE A 102 -6.10 -3.21 -5.76
N ILE A 103 -6.65 -4.28 -6.35
CA ILE A 103 -8.07 -4.63 -6.19
C ILE A 103 -8.42 -4.80 -4.71
N LYS A 104 -7.55 -5.47 -3.95
CA LYS A 104 -7.78 -5.69 -2.52
C LYS A 104 -7.81 -4.37 -1.73
N LEU A 105 -7.09 -3.33 -2.17
CA LEU A 105 -7.17 -1.99 -1.59
C LEU A 105 -8.47 -1.28 -2.01
N GLU A 106 -8.84 -1.33 -3.28
CA GLU A 106 -10.08 -0.73 -3.80
C GLU A 106 -11.32 -1.31 -3.09
N LEU A 107 -11.41 -2.63 -2.98
CA LEU A 107 -12.50 -3.30 -2.26
C LEU A 107 -12.54 -2.91 -0.77
N LYS A 108 -11.39 -2.67 -0.14
CA LYS A 108 -11.36 -2.18 1.25
C LYS A 108 -11.88 -0.76 1.35
N LEU A 109 -11.51 0.11 0.42
CA LEU A 109 -11.98 1.49 0.36
C LEU A 109 -13.50 1.54 0.15
N GLU A 110 -14.02 0.78 -0.80
CA GLU A 110 -15.46 0.67 -1.02
C GLU A 110 -16.21 0.20 0.23
N ASN A 111 -15.71 -0.85 0.88
CA ASN A 111 -16.33 -1.38 2.10
C ASN A 111 -16.26 -0.39 3.26
N TYR A 112 -15.17 0.37 3.37
CA TYR A 112 -15.04 1.43 4.37
C TYR A 112 -16.03 2.57 4.12
N ILE A 113 -16.19 3.01 2.87
CA ILE A 113 -17.15 4.04 2.48
C ILE A 113 -18.58 3.55 2.75
N LYS A 114 -18.95 2.36 2.26
CA LYS A 114 -20.26 1.74 2.52
C LYS A 114 -20.55 1.64 4.02
N GLY A 115 -19.58 1.19 4.81
CA GLY A 115 -19.68 1.05 6.27
C GLY A 115 -19.77 2.38 7.04
N LYS A 116 -19.32 3.50 6.46
CA LYS A 116 -19.51 4.84 7.03
C LYS A 116 -20.86 5.43 6.63
N ILE A 117 -21.30 5.23 5.39
CA ILE A 117 -22.63 5.66 4.92
C ILE A 117 -23.73 4.97 5.73
N THR A 118 -23.62 3.67 6.00
CA THR A 118 -24.62 2.92 6.79
C THR A 118 -24.66 3.29 8.28
N LYS A 119 -23.64 3.99 8.79
CA LYS A 119 -23.55 4.48 10.18
C LYS A 119 -23.95 5.95 10.32
N MET A 120 -24.25 6.64 9.21
CA MET A 120 -24.85 7.98 9.26
C MET A 120 -26.34 7.84 9.62
N SER A 121 -26.85 8.67 10.54
CA SER A 121 -28.25 8.65 10.96
C SER A 121 -29.20 8.90 9.78
N PRO A 122 -30.43 8.32 9.78
CA PRO A 122 -31.39 8.44 8.68
C PRO A 122 -31.77 9.88 8.30
N SER A 123 -31.52 10.85 9.19
CA SER A 123 -31.76 12.27 8.95
C SER A 123 -30.94 12.87 7.79
N CYS A 124 -29.89 12.20 7.30
CA CYS A 124 -29.02 12.73 6.24
C CYS A 124 -29.17 12.04 4.87
N VAL A 125 -30.04 11.04 4.72
CA VAL A 125 -30.17 10.27 3.46
C VAL A 125 -31.46 10.68 2.73
N HIS A 126 -31.47 11.87 2.14
CA HIS A 126 -32.45 12.26 1.12
C HIS A 126 -31.74 12.68 -0.15
N GLY A 127 -31.29 11.70 -0.94
CA GLY A 127 -30.62 11.95 -2.22
C GLY A 127 -30.33 10.65 -2.98
N ARG A 128 -31.22 10.32 -3.91
CA ARG A 128 -31.16 9.33 -5.01
C ARG A 128 -29.91 8.45 -5.12
N THR A 129 -30.10 7.14 -4.97
CA THR A 129 -29.15 6.10 -5.40
C THR A 129 -29.41 5.70 -6.85
N HIS A 130 -28.39 5.81 -7.72
CA HIS A 130 -28.30 5.07 -8.99
C HIS A 130 -27.22 3.99 -8.86
N PRO A 131 -27.41 2.76 -9.36
CA PRO A 131 -26.37 1.74 -9.37
C PRO A 131 -25.67 1.71 -10.74
N VAL A 132 -24.34 1.85 -10.79
CA VAL A 132 -23.57 1.58 -12.02
C VAL A 132 -22.19 1.05 -11.66
N TRP A 133 -21.96 -0.26 -11.46
CA TRP A 133 -20.58 -0.79 -11.54
C TRP A 133 -20.56 -2.25 -12.04
N GLU A 134 -20.61 -2.45 -13.36
CA GLU A 134 -20.02 -3.62 -14.01
C GLU A 134 -18.75 -3.13 -14.72
N ALA A 135 -17.58 -3.42 -14.16
CA ALA A 135 -16.30 -3.12 -14.80
C ALA A 135 -15.75 -4.40 -15.45
N SER A 136 -15.82 -4.46 -16.78
CA SER A 136 -15.25 -5.51 -17.62
C SER A 136 -13.72 -5.38 -17.72
N GLY A 137 -13.04 -6.51 -17.94
CA GLY A 137 -11.58 -6.68 -17.85
C GLY A 137 -10.70 -5.87 -18.82
N SER A 138 -11.27 -5.06 -19.71
CA SER A 138 -10.53 -4.18 -20.63
C SER A 138 -9.92 -2.96 -19.93
N LYS A 139 -10.49 -2.48 -18.83
CA LYS A 139 -9.93 -1.37 -18.01
C LYS A 139 -8.62 -1.73 -17.31
N VAL A 140 -8.28 -3.02 -17.23
CA VAL A 140 -7.12 -3.52 -16.51
C VAL A 140 -5.82 -3.20 -17.24
N GLU A 141 -5.80 -3.36 -18.56
CA GLU A 141 -4.61 -3.12 -19.38
C GLU A 141 -4.29 -1.62 -19.49
N GLU A 142 -5.33 -0.78 -19.53
CA GLU A 142 -5.21 0.69 -19.51
C GLU A 142 -4.69 1.19 -18.14
N SER A 143 -5.24 0.67 -17.05
CA SER A 143 -4.76 0.97 -15.68
C SER A 143 -3.31 0.51 -15.45
N MET A 144 -2.88 -0.59 -16.09
CA MET A 144 -1.50 -1.07 -16.01
C MET A 144 -0.52 -0.10 -16.69
N ASN A 145 -0.89 0.48 -17.82
CA ASN A 145 -0.08 1.49 -18.50
C ASN A 145 -0.02 2.81 -17.69
N GLU A 146 -1.11 3.20 -17.03
CA GLU A 146 -1.14 4.41 -16.19
C GLU A 146 -0.27 4.28 -14.94
N VAL A 147 -0.30 3.13 -14.24
CA VAL A 147 0.54 2.90 -13.05
C VAL A 147 2.02 2.91 -13.44
N VAL A 148 2.39 2.27 -14.54
CA VAL A 148 3.78 2.27 -15.06
C VAL A 148 4.20 3.70 -15.43
N THR A 149 3.33 4.46 -16.10
CA THR A 149 3.61 5.86 -16.49
C THR A 149 3.78 6.77 -15.27
N CYS A 150 2.93 6.61 -14.24
CA CYS A 150 2.98 7.41 -13.02
C CYS A 150 4.28 7.15 -12.22
N VAL A 151 4.73 5.89 -12.16
CA VAL A 151 6.02 5.51 -11.56
C VAL A 151 7.19 6.12 -12.34
N GLN A 152 7.12 6.15 -13.68
CA GLN A 152 8.15 6.74 -14.53
C GLN A 152 8.23 8.27 -14.39
N GLN A 153 7.11 8.95 -14.15
CA GLN A 153 7.07 10.40 -13.93
C GLN A 153 7.62 10.79 -12.54
N SER A 154 7.33 10.00 -11.51
CA SER A 154 7.84 10.21 -10.15
C SER A 154 9.38 10.14 -10.06
N GLN A 155 10.02 9.26 -10.85
CA GLN A 155 11.48 9.13 -10.89
C GLN A 155 12.19 10.24 -11.69
N LYS A 156 11.47 11.03 -12.49
CA LYS A 156 12.03 12.16 -13.27
C LYS A 156 11.97 13.49 -12.52
N GLY A 157 11.54 13.50 -11.27
CA GLY A 157 11.45 14.73 -10.46
C GLY A 157 10.34 15.70 -10.90
N SER A 158 9.39 15.26 -11.73
CA SER A 158 8.23 16.07 -12.12
C SER A 158 7.10 15.89 -11.09
N SER A 159 6.70 16.98 -10.43
CA SER A 159 5.57 17.00 -9.51
C SER A 159 4.26 16.82 -10.28
N CYS A 160 3.71 15.61 -10.32
CA CYS A 160 2.33 15.42 -10.75
C CYS A 160 1.69 14.27 -9.96
N VAL A 161 1.20 14.59 -8.75
CA VAL A 161 0.30 13.71 -7.97
C VAL A 161 -1.18 14.03 -8.28
N SER A 162 -1.47 14.70 -9.40
CA SER A 162 -2.82 15.17 -9.74
C SER A 162 -3.57 14.32 -10.76
N GLY A 163 -3.11 13.09 -11.07
CA GLY A 163 -3.66 12.28 -12.16
C GLY A 163 -4.62 11.15 -11.77
N LEU A 164 -4.67 10.69 -10.52
CA LEU A 164 -5.40 9.44 -10.19
C LEU A 164 -6.92 9.58 -10.00
N PHE A 165 -7.50 10.77 -10.25
CA PHE A 165 -8.94 11.03 -10.11
C PHE A 165 -9.46 11.94 -11.22
N ARG A 166 -9.29 11.55 -12.48
CA ARG A 166 -10.06 12.12 -13.60
C ARG A 166 -10.43 11.05 -14.62
N SER A 167 -11.25 10.09 -14.22
CA SER A 167 -12.16 9.42 -15.15
C SER A 167 -13.31 8.74 -14.41
N VAL A 168 -14.09 9.55 -13.68
CA VAL A 168 -15.46 9.20 -13.25
C VAL A 168 -16.30 10.48 -13.28
N HIS A 169 -16.70 10.89 -14.49
CA HIS A 169 -17.89 11.70 -14.73
C HIS A 169 -18.70 11.02 -15.83
#